data_AF-A0AAQ4DK91-F1
#
_entry.id   AF-A0AAQ4DK91-F1
#
_cell.length_a   1.000
_cell.length_b   1.000
_cell.length_c   1.000
_cell.angle_alpha   90.00
_cell.angle_beta   90.00
_cell.angle_gamma   90.00
#
_symmetry.space_group_name_H-M   'P 1'
#
loop_
_entity.id
_entity.type
_entity.pdbx_description
1 polymer ?
#
loop_
_entity_poly.entity_id
_entity_poly.type
_entity_poly.pdbx_seq_one_letter_code
_entity_poly.pdbx_strand_id
1 'polypeptide(L)'
;MYKAKGWRYSKVLDFFKEIENFNVPDVDPTEKKKYHGTQGETPVNYPSYHTPVSDAFLNACRESDYDHIDYNGEKHIGYSRVQANIWKWNSDGRKHMLS
;
A
#
# COMPACT_ATOMS: atom_id res chain seq x y z
N MET A 1 7.33 -12.44 -28.25
CA MET A 1 6.57 -13.14 -27.19
C MET A 1 7.54 -13.54 -26.09
N TYR A 2 7.38 -13.04 -24.87
CA TYR A 2 8.30 -13.32 -23.77
C TYR A 2 8.24 -14.79 -23.35
N LYS A 3 9.40 -15.43 -23.14
CA LYS A 3 9.52 -16.89 -22.85
C LYS A 3 9.35 -17.25 -21.36
N ALA A 4 9.01 -16.28 -20.51
CA ALA A 4 8.88 -16.45 -19.06
C ALA A 4 7.51 -17.04 -18.67
N LYS A 5 7.32 -18.34 -18.91
CA LYS A 5 6.10 -19.05 -18.47
C LYS A 5 5.94 -18.94 -16.95
N GLY A 6 4.73 -18.62 -16.50
CA GLY A 6 4.42 -18.41 -15.07
C GLY A 6 4.56 -16.96 -14.59
N TRP A 7 5.30 -16.10 -15.30
CA TRP A 7 5.54 -14.70 -14.92
C TRP A 7 4.48 -13.72 -15.46
N ARG A 8 3.19 -14.08 -15.32
CA ARG A 8 2.09 -13.13 -15.57
C ARG A 8 1.66 -12.51 -14.25
N TYR A 9 1.22 -11.25 -14.28
CA TYR A 9 0.79 -10.52 -13.09
C TYR A 9 -0.16 -11.33 -12.20
N SER A 10 -1.21 -11.92 -12.79
CA SER A 10 -2.19 -12.74 -12.08
C SER A 10 -1.65 -14.05 -11.46
N LYS A 11 -0.41 -14.45 -11.73
CA LYS A 11 0.26 -15.58 -11.06
C LYS A 11 1.23 -15.13 -9.99
N VAL A 12 1.88 -13.99 -10.17
CA VAL A 12 2.81 -13.44 -9.16
C VAL A 12 2.08 -12.70 -8.04
N LEU A 13 0.89 -12.15 -8.32
CA LEU A 13 0.06 -11.46 -7.34
C LEU A 13 -0.25 -12.35 -6.12
N ASP A 14 -0.52 -13.63 -6.33
CA ASP A 14 -0.81 -14.57 -5.24
C ASP A 14 0.36 -14.65 -4.24
N PHE A 15 1.60 -14.69 -4.73
CA PHE A 15 2.81 -14.72 -3.88
C PHE A 15 3.06 -13.40 -3.16
N PHE A 16 2.79 -12.25 -3.81
CA PHE A 16 2.88 -10.96 -3.14
C PHE A 16 1.87 -10.86 -1.99
N LYS A 17 0.63 -11.30 -2.21
CA LYS A 17 -0.41 -11.33 -1.17
C LYS A 17 -0.09 -12.30 -0.04
N GLU A 18 0.61 -13.39 -0.30
CA GLU A 18 0.97 -14.37 0.73
C GLU A 18 1.92 -13.77 1.78
N ILE A 19 2.92 -12.99 1.33
CA ILE A 19 3.92 -12.41 2.24
C ILE A 19 3.50 -11.07 2.84
N GLU A 20 2.49 -10.41 2.26
CA GLU A 20 2.07 -9.06 2.62
C GLU A 20 1.11 -9.03 3.83
N ASN A 21 1.34 -8.04 4.69
CA ASN A 21 0.43 -7.62 5.74
C ASN A 21 0.10 -6.13 5.57
N PHE A 22 -0.92 -5.87 4.75
CA PHE A 22 -1.32 -4.54 4.30
C PHE A 22 -2.24 -3.82 5.29
N ASN A 23 -1.71 -2.76 5.88
CA ASN A 23 -2.34 -1.98 6.95
C ASN A 23 -2.60 -0.52 6.57
N VAL A 24 -2.46 -0.19 5.28
CA VAL A 24 -2.72 1.15 4.77
C VAL A 24 -4.23 1.46 4.86
N PRO A 25 -4.61 2.62 5.44
CA PRO A 25 -6.00 3.06 5.50
C PRO A 25 -6.46 3.65 4.17
N ASP A 26 -7.76 3.96 4.07
CA ASP A 26 -8.36 4.72 2.96
C ASP A 26 -8.22 4.06 1.57
N VAL A 27 -8.10 2.73 1.53
CA VAL A 27 -8.20 1.90 0.32
C VAL A 27 -9.57 1.25 0.28
N ASP A 28 -10.21 1.26 -0.89
CA ASP A 28 -11.51 0.61 -1.08
C ASP A 28 -11.46 -0.87 -0.64
N PRO A 29 -12.41 -1.37 0.18
CA PRO A 29 -12.36 -2.74 0.68
C PRO A 29 -12.36 -3.83 -0.41
N THR A 30 -13.01 -3.58 -1.55
CA THR A 30 -13.04 -4.53 -2.67
C THR A 30 -11.69 -4.54 -3.39
N GLU A 31 -11.07 -3.38 -3.59
CA GLU A 31 -9.72 -3.23 -4.13
C GLU A 31 -8.70 -3.89 -3.20
N LYS A 32 -8.73 -3.56 -1.90
CA LYS A 32 -7.88 -4.15 -0.87
C LYS A 32 -7.92 -5.68 -0.91
N LYS A 33 -9.11 -6.29 -0.96
CA LYS A 33 -9.26 -7.75 -1.05
C LYS A 33 -8.68 -8.34 -2.34
N LYS A 34 -8.79 -7.61 -3.45
CA LYS A 34 -8.33 -8.07 -4.76
C LYS A 34 -6.80 -8.07 -4.84
N TYR A 35 -6.14 -7.00 -4.39
CA TYR A 35 -4.71 -6.79 -4.63
C TYR A 35 -3.80 -7.08 -3.44
N HIS A 36 -4.31 -7.06 -2.20
CA HIS A 36 -3.46 -7.11 -1.02
C HIS A 36 -3.63 -8.34 -0.14
N GLY A 37 -2.53 -8.73 0.50
CA GLY A 37 -2.49 -9.64 1.64
C GLY A 37 -2.61 -8.90 2.97
N THR A 38 -3.22 -9.51 3.98
CA THR A 38 -3.38 -8.88 5.30
C THR A 38 -2.85 -9.72 6.45
N GLN A 39 -2.24 -10.87 6.17
CA GLN A 39 -1.87 -11.87 7.18
C GLN A 39 -0.42 -12.37 7.04
N GLY A 40 0.35 -11.83 6.08
CA GLY A 40 1.74 -12.21 5.86
C GLY A 40 2.73 -11.62 6.88
N GLU A 41 4.01 -11.91 6.68
CA GLU A 41 5.07 -11.48 7.61
C GLU A 41 5.60 -10.06 7.33
N THR A 42 5.35 -9.53 6.13
CA THR A 42 5.88 -8.24 5.67
C THR A 42 4.84 -7.13 5.89
N PRO A 43 5.00 -6.27 6.92
CA PRO A 43 4.04 -5.21 7.19
C PRO A 43 4.16 -4.08 6.18
N VAL A 44 3.06 -3.72 5.51
CA VAL A 44 2.98 -2.55 4.62
C VAL A 44 2.18 -1.46 5.30
N ASN A 45 2.83 -0.32 5.57
CA ASN A 45 2.28 0.81 6.30
C ASN A 45 2.74 2.14 5.70
N TYR A 46 2.04 3.22 6.02
CA TYR A 46 2.60 4.57 5.88
C TYR A 46 3.62 4.86 6.98
N PRO A 47 4.77 5.49 6.67
CA PRO A 47 5.67 6.06 7.66
C PRO A 47 4.94 6.98 8.64
N SER A 48 5.20 6.80 9.94
CA SER A 48 4.63 7.65 10.99
C SER A 48 5.15 9.08 10.93
N TYR A 49 6.42 9.25 10.52
CA TYR A 49 7.01 10.55 10.25
C TYR A 49 6.82 10.92 8.78
N HIS A 50 6.31 12.13 8.55
CA HIS A 50 6.26 12.76 7.25
C HIS A 50 6.64 14.23 7.39
N THR A 51 7.19 14.80 6.31
CA THR A 51 7.60 16.21 6.30
C THR A 51 6.42 17.09 5.89
N PRO A 52 6.39 18.36 6.32
CA PRO A 52 5.40 19.33 5.83
C PRO A 52 5.41 19.47 4.30
N VAL A 53 6.58 19.29 3.66
CA VAL A 53 6.71 19.30 2.19
C VAL A 53 5.97 18.13 1.56
N SER A 54 6.01 16.94 2.15
CA SER A 54 5.24 15.78 1.68
C SER A 54 3.74 16.06 1.73
N ASP A 55 3.26 16.70 2.79
CA ASP A 55 1.84 17.01 2.96
C ASP A 55 1.41 18.10 1.97
N ALA A 56 2.23 19.13 1.77
CA ALA A 56 2.00 20.16 0.76
C ALA A 56 1.93 19.58 -0.66
N PHE A 57 2.80 18.61 -0.98
CA PHE A 57 2.78 17.94 -2.28
C PHE A 57 1.47 17.16 -2.52
N LEU A 58 1.03 16.35 -1.55
CA LEU A 58 -0.23 15.59 -1.68
C LEU A 58 -1.44 16.53 -1.79
N ASN A 59 -1.44 17.65 -1.07
CA ASN A 59 -2.48 18.68 -1.18
C ASN A 59 -2.49 19.34 -2.56
N ALA A 60 -1.32 19.69 -3.10
CA ALA A 60 -1.22 20.26 -4.44
C ALA A 60 -1.71 19.29 -5.52
N CYS A 61 -1.43 17.99 -5.38
CA CYS A 61 -2.00 16.96 -6.27
C CYS A 61 -3.53 16.93 -6.20
N ARG A 62 -4.10 16.94 -4.99
CA ARG A 62 -5.55 16.99 -4.78
C ARG A 62 -6.18 18.25 -5.39
N GLU A 63 -5.54 19.41 -5.24
CA GLU A 63 -5.99 20.69 -5.81
C GLU A 63 -5.83 20.77 -7.33
N SER A 64 -4.99 19.91 -7.89
CA SER A 64 -4.78 19.77 -9.33
C SER A 64 -5.61 18.63 -9.95
N ASP A 65 -6.67 18.18 -9.25
CA ASP A 65 -7.62 17.15 -9.70
C ASP A 65 -7.01 15.77 -9.99
N TYR A 66 -5.89 15.42 -9.35
CA TYR A 66 -5.42 14.03 -9.36
C TYR A 66 -6.25 13.19 -8.38
N ASP A 67 -6.52 11.93 -8.73
CA ASP A 67 -7.19 10.97 -7.83
C ASP A 67 -6.25 10.53 -6.69
N HIS A 68 -6.76 10.46 -5.47
CA HIS A 68 -6.10 9.71 -4.40
C HIS A 68 -6.31 8.21 -4.65
N ILE A 69 -5.22 7.44 -4.76
CA ILE A 69 -5.28 6.02 -5.14
C ILE A 69 -4.35 5.15 -4.29
N ASP A 70 -4.61 3.85 -4.31
CA ASP A 70 -3.61 2.84 -4.00
C ASP A 70 -2.83 2.50 -5.26
N TYR A 71 -1.59 2.99 -5.37
CA TYR A 71 -0.77 2.78 -6.57
C TYR A 71 -0.31 1.32 -6.75
N ASN A 72 -0.48 0.47 -5.73
CA ASN A 72 -0.26 -0.98 -5.81
C ASN A 72 -1.56 -1.77 -6.08
N GLY A 73 -2.69 -1.07 -6.29
CA GLY A 73 -4.00 -1.62 -6.55
C GLY A 73 -4.38 -1.69 -8.04
N GLU A 74 -5.60 -1.26 -8.37
CA GLU A 74 -6.12 -1.29 -9.75
C GLU A 74 -5.62 -0.11 -10.59
N LYS A 75 -5.55 1.07 -9.98
CA LYS A 75 -5.09 2.29 -10.62
C LYS A 75 -3.64 2.55 -10.23
N HIS A 76 -2.79 2.87 -11.21
CA HIS A 76 -1.36 3.17 -10.96
C HIS A 76 -1.00 4.65 -11.16
N ILE A 77 -1.97 5.48 -11.60
CA ILE A 77 -1.77 6.90 -11.90
C ILE A 77 -2.70 7.73 -11.00
N GLY A 78 -2.11 8.58 -10.19
CA GLY A 78 -2.77 9.41 -9.18
C GLY A 78 -1.75 9.82 -8.12
N TYR A 79 -2.22 10.24 -6.95
CA TYR A 79 -1.36 10.58 -5.83
C TYR A 79 -1.64 9.68 -4.63
N SER A 80 -0.62 9.43 -3.82
CA SER A 80 -0.71 8.63 -2.60
C SER A 80 0.50 8.89 -1.72
N ARG A 81 0.37 8.60 -0.44
CA ARG A 81 1.54 8.60 0.45
C ARG A 81 2.38 7.35 0.18
N VAL A 82 3.70 7.45 0.34
CA VAL A 82 4.60 6.31 0.18
C VAL A 82 4.28 5.22 1.21
N GLN A 83 4.06 4.00 0.72
CA GLN A 83 3.97 2.78 1.52
C GLN A 83 5.39 2.22 1.76
N ALA A 84 5.63 1.69 2.97
CA ALA A 84 6.91 1.11 3.34
C ALA A 84 6.76 -0.19 4.14
N ASN A 85 7.79 -1.05 4.06
CA ASN A 85 7.86 -2.31 4.79
C ASN A 85 8.30 -2.09 6.24
N ILE A 86 7.44 -1.45 7.03
CA ILE A 86 7.72 -1.04 8.40
C ILE A 86 6.59 -1.45 9.33
N TRP A 87 6.93 -1.79 10.56
CA TRP A 87 5.95 -1.97 11.62
C TRP A 87 5.41 -0.62 12.06
N LYS A 88 4.09 -0.50 12.17
CA LYS A 88 3.46 0.62 12.86
C LYS A 88 3.69 0.44 14.36
N TRP A 89 4.44 1.36 14.96
CA TRP A 89 4.62 1.39 16.41
C TRP A 89 3.48 2.18 17.04
N ASN A 90 2.75 1.55 17.95
CA ASN A 90 1.82 2.27 18.81
C ASN A 90 2.61 2.98 19.94
N SER A 91 2.01 4.00 20.54
CA SER A 91 2.59 4.80 21.64
C SER A 91 2.92 3.98 22.90
N ASP A 92 2.53 2.71 22.96
CA ASP A 92 2.83 1.76 24.03
C ASP A 92 4.09 0.91 23.78
N GLY A 93 4.79 1.09 22.65
CA GLY A 93 6.02 0.39 22.33
C GLY A 93 5.85 -1.10 22.02
N ARG A 94 4.63 -1.57 21.75
CA ARG A 94 4.35 -2.97 21.40
C ARG A 94 3.98 -3.13 19.93
N LYS A 95 4.39 -4.27 19.35
CA LYS A 95 3.94 -4.72 18.03
C LYS A 95 2.51 -5.21 18.15
N HIS A 96 1.53 -4.34 18.00
CA HIS A 96 0.13 -4.77 17.96
C HIS A 96 -0.36 -4.85 16.52
N MET A 97 -0.83 -6.03 16.13
CA MET A 97 -1.77 -6.20 15.02
C MET A 97 -3.09 -5.56 15.47
N LEU A 98 -3.57 -4.55 14.76
CA LEU A 98 -4.87 -3.95 15.06
C LEU A 98 -5.95 -4.96 14.63
N SER A 99 -6.61 -5.56 15.62
CA SER A 99 -7.85 -6.32 15.46
C SER A 99 -9.04 -5.39 15.24
#